data_AF-A0A7S4DPA2-F1
#
_entry.id   AF-A0A7S4DPA2-F1
#
_cell.length_a   1.000
_cell.length_b   1.000
_cell.length_c   1.000
_cell.angle_alpha   90.00
_cell.angle_beta   90.00
_cell.angle_gamma   90.00
#
_symmetry.space_group_name_H-M   'P 1'
#
loop_
_entity.id
_entity.type
_entity.pdbx_description
1 polymer ?
#
loop_
_entity_poly.entity_id
_entity_poly.type
_entity_poly.pdbx_seq_one_letter_code
_entity_poly.pdbx_strand_id
1 'polypeptide(L)'
;GLFNVYNDSARGGSGAGSSTVEDYVGMIYDGFKIGLGVMVARNLDKINWTQGPQPDSTKTVDVWWLVDDGGLCALIPYILSLNPWWQQRTGISNKLTHVRLMLVAEKEDAKQIATITSMLKMFRIPWLDDIKQCTLGETTGEMLENYKTYSKRDKVKKEAQEKNEHWLKVASIIKQESKDAALVFITLPYPVPGIDPSLYMSWLDSLSEDRPTVMLRGNNENVLTFYLE
;
A
#
# COMPACT_ATOMS: atom_id res chain seq x y z
N GLY A 1 18.40 -1.23 -10.17
CA GLY A 1 17.06 -0.80 -9.73
C GLY A 1 17.22 0.41 -8.83
N LEU A 2 16.76 1.58 -9.30
CA LEU A 2 16.70 2.81 -8.50
C LEU A 2 15.30 2.89 -7.91
N PHE A 3 15.17 2.67 -6.60
CA PHE A 3 13.94 2.93 -5.87
C PHE A 3 13.89 4.43 -5.58
N ASN A 4 12.99 5.16 -6.25
CA ASN A 4 12.73 6.56 -5.93
C ASN A 4 11.74 6.60 -4.75
N VAL A 5 12.24 6.89 -3.56
CA VAL A 5 11.41 7.08 -2.36
C VAL A 5 11.11 8.56 -2.22
N TYR A 6 9.89 8.97 -2.54
CA TYR A 6 9.43 10.35 -2.29
C TYR A 6 8.81 10.45 -0.90
N ASN A 7 9.20 11.47 -0.13
CA ASN A 7 8.77 11.71 1.24
C ASN A 7 7.87 12.97 1.28
N ASP A 8 6.60 12.80 1.63
CA ASP A 8 5.54 13.83 1.67
C ASP A 8 5.71 14.83 2.85
N SER A 9 6.76 14.70 3.67
CA SER A 9 6.98 15.56 4.85
C SER A 9 7.47 16.99 4.54
N ALA A 10 7.56 17.38 3.27
CA ALA A 10 8.09 18.69 2.84
C ALA A 10 7.04 19.81 2.67
N ARG A 11 5.90 19.78 3.38
CA ARG A 11 4.92 20.89 3.36
C ARG A 11 5.32 22.13 4.18
N GLY A 12 6.55 22.22 4.68
CA GLY A 12 6.99 23.27 5.61
C GLY A 12 8.28 24.03 5.26
N GLY A 13 8.77 23.99 4.02
CA GLY A 13 10.02 24.66 3.63
C GLY A 13 9.85 25.51 2.37
N SER A 14 9.84 26.84 2.53
CA SER A 14 9.93 27.81 1.43
C SER A 14 11.27 27.66 0.70
N GLY A 15 11.24 27.23 -0.58
CA GLY A 15 12.41 27.35 -1.46
C GLY A 15 12.68 26.27 -2.51
N ALA A 16 11.82 25.26 -2.70
CA ALA A 16 11.90 24.36 -3.85
C ALA A 16 10.60 24.48 -4.67
N GLY A 17 10.69 24.60 -5.99
CA GLY A 17 9.55 24.85 -6.88
C GLY A 17 8.36 23.98 -6.50
N SER A 18 7.20 24.59 -6.24
CA SER A 18 6.02 23.85 -5.79
C SER A 18 5.59 22.89 -6.89
N SER A 19 6.02 21.63 -6.82
CA SER A 19 5.52 20.58 -7.70
C SER A 19 4.00 20.54 -7.56
N THR A 20 3.28 20.68 -8.66
CA THR A 20 1.82 20.63 -8.59
C THR A 20 1.39 19.19 -8.26
N VAL A 21 0.12 19.02 -7.87
CA VAL A 21 -0.46 17.68 -7.73
C VAL A 21 -0.35 16.89 -9.05
N GLU A 22 -0.41 17.58 -10.19
CA GLU A 22 -0.25 16.95 -11.50
C GLU A 22 1.18 16.44 -11.71
N ASP A 23 2.21 17.20 -11.31
CA ASP A 23 3.60 16.77 -11.40
C ASP A 23 3.85 15.52 -10.56
N TYR A 24 3.35 15.51 -9.31
CA TYR A 24 3.53 14.39 -8.39
C TYR A 24 2.88 13.10 -8.92
N VAL A 25 1.62 13.18 -9.35
CA VAL A 25 0.92 12.03 -9.93
C VAL A 25 1.54 11.62 -11.27
N GLY A 26 2.01 12.60 -12.05
CA GLY A 26 2.75 12.39 -13.30
C GLY A 26 4.02 11.57 -13.08
N MET A 27 4.81 11.88 -12.04
CA MET A 27 6.01 11.12 -11.69
C MET A 27 5.71 9.66 -11.32
N ILE A 28 4.63 9.41 -10.56
CA ILE A 28 4.19 8.05 -10.23
C ILE A 28 3.81 7.30 -11.51
N TYR A 29 3.03 7.94 -12.38
CA TYR A 29 2.59 7.37 -13.65
C TYR A 29 3.78 7.06 -14.57
N ASP A 30 4.72 7.98 -14.71
CA ASP A 30 5.91 7.80 -15.54
C ASP A 30 6.78 6.65 -15.03
N GLY A 31 6.94 6.51 -13.70
CA GLY A 31 7.64 5.38 -13.08
C GLY A 31 7.08 4.03 -13.50
N PHE A 32 5.75 3.88 -13.48
CA PHE A 32 5.11 2.67 -14.01
C PHE A 32 5.31 2.51 -15.51
N LYS A 33 5.22 3.60 -16.27
CA LYS A 33 5.33 3.58 -17.73
C LYS A 33 6.69 3.11 -18.23
N ILE A 34 7.75 3.40 -17.50
CA ILE A 34 9.12 2.96 -17.80
C ILE A 34 9.48 1.61 -17.16
N GLY A 35 8.51 0.92 -16.56
CA GLY A 35 8.69 -0.43 -16.02
C GLY A 35 9.40 -0.48 -14.66
N LEU A 36 9.40 0.61 -13.88
CA LEU A 36 9.92 0.60 -12.51
C LEU A 36 8.85 0.17 -11.51
N GLY A 37 9.28 -0.45 -10.42
CA GLY A 37 8.48 -0.54 -9.20
C GLY A 37 8.43 0.82 -8.51
N VAL A 38 7.24 1.20 -8.03
CA VAL A 38 7.01 2.51 -7.39
C VAL A 38 6.59 2.30 -5.94
N MET A 39 7.14 3.14 -5.05
CA MET A 39 6.81 3.14 -3.63
C MET A 39 6.56 4.57 -3.15
N VAL A 40 5.44 4.77 -2.45
CA VAL A 40 5.00 6.03 -1.87
C VAL A 40 4.87 5.84 -0.37
N ALA A 41 5.65 6.61 0.40
CA ALA A 41 5.63 6.56 1.86
C ALA A 41 4.88 7.77 2.42
N ARG A 42 3.94 7.53 3.33
CA ARG A 42 3.11 8.57 3.97
C ARG A 42 3.10 8.41 5.48
N ASN A 43 3.09 9.54 6.17
CA ASN A 43 2.98 9.64 7.63
C ASN A 43 4.07 8.86 8.40
N LEU A 44 5.25 8.64 7.80
CA LEU A 44 6.36 7.93 8.46
C LEU A 44 7.00 8.75 9.57
N ASP A 45 6.81 10.07 9.57
CA ASP A 45 7.19 11.00 10.64
C ASP A 45 6.49 10.70 11.98
N LYS A 46 5.33 10.02 11.94
CA LYS A 46 4.63 9.56 13.16
C LYS A 46 5.33 8.40 13.84
N ILE A 47 6.29 7.76 13.18
CA ILE A 47 7.14 6.76 13.79
C ILE A 47 8.32 7.49 14.43
N ASN A 48 8.51 7.32 15.73
CA ASN A 48 9.68 7.89 16.40
C ASN A 48 10.94 7.06 16.06
N TRP A 49 11.69 7.51 15.07
CA TRP A 49 12.95 6.87 14.65
C TRP A 49 14.12 7.19 15.58
N THR A 50 14.03 8.26 16.38
CA THR A 50 15.17 8.80 17.14
C THR A 50 15.38 8.16 18.51
N GLN A 51 14.30 7.76 19.18
CA GLN A 51 14.36 7.21 20.55
C GLN A 51 14.51 5.68 20.59
N GLY A 52 14.88 5.06 19.47
CA GLY A 52 14.90 3.61 19.34
C GLY A 52 13.48 2.99 19.24
N PRO A 53 13.38 1.67 19.09
CA PRO A 53 12.09 1.01 18.98
C PRO A 53 11.37 1.07 20.33
N GLN A 54 10.13 1.56 20.33
CA GLN A 54 9.21 1.50 21.46
C GLN A 54 8.47 0.16 21.37
N PRO A 55 8.80 -0.84 22.22
CA PRO A 55 8.20 -2.16 22.12
C PRO A 55 6.71 -2.11 22.45
N ASP A 56 5.90 -2.59 21.52
CA ASP A 56 4.46 -2.74 21.68
C ASP A 56 4.02 -4.01 20.95
N SER A 57 3.95 -5.11 21.70
CA SER A 57 3.55 -6.41 21.18
C SER A 57 2.08 -6.49 20.81
N THR A 58 1.28 -5.45 21.08
CA THR A 58 -0.12 -5.37 20.62
C THR A 58 -0.22 -4.84 19.19
N LYS A 59 0.84 -4.20 18.69
CA LYS A 59 0.87 -3.63 17.35
C LYS A 59 1.46 -4.61 16.35
N THR A 60 1.03 -4.44 15.11
CA THR A 60 1.39 -5.29 13.98
C THR A 60 1.91 -4.46 12.82
N VAL A 61 2.63 -5.12 11.90
CA VAL A 61 2.83 -4.61 10.55
C VAL A 61 1.81 -5.29 9.65
N ASP A 62 0.90 -4.52 9.06
CA ASP A 62 -0.15 -5.10 8.23
C ASP A 62 0.19 -4.95 6.75
N VAL A 63 -0.04 -5.99 5.95
CA VAL A 63 0.21 -5.99 4.51
C VAL A 63 -1.11 -6.22 3.79
N TRP A 64 -1.56 -5.25 3.01
CA TRP A 64 -2.76 -5.33 2.17
C TRP A 64 -2.37 -5.60 0.74
N TRP A 65 -2.41 -6.88 0.36
CA TRP A 65 -2.05 -7.32 -0.98
C TRP A 65 -3.32 -7.49 -1.81
N LEU A 66 -3.56 -6.52 -2.71
CA LEU A 66 -4.81 -6.37 -3.45
C LEU A 66 -4.74 -6.91 -4.89
N VAL A 67 -3.56 -6.84 -5.51
CA VAL A 67 -3.33 -7.37 -6.86
C VAL A 67 -1.95 -8.00 -6.95
N ASP A 68 -1.80 -8.99 -7.84
CA ASP A 68 -0.49 -9.56 -8.16
C ASP A 68 0.41 -8.48 -8.80
N ASP A 69 1.52 -8.16 -8.13
CA ASP A 69 2.51 -7.18 -8.55
C ASP A 69 3.92 -7.79 -8.71
N GLY A 70 3.98 -9.12 -8.89
CA GLY A 70 5.24 -9.87 -8.98
C GLY A 70 5.84 -10.22 -7.61
N GLY A 71 5.14 -9.92 -6.51
CA GLY A 71 5.51 -10.29 -5.14
C GLY A 71 6.27 -9.22 -4.36
N LEU A 72 6.49 -8.03 -4.94
CA LEU A 72 7.19 -6.94 -4.27
C LEU A 72 6.44 -6.49 -3.01
N CYS A 73 5.10 -6.45 -3.05
CA CYS A 73 4.24 -6.12 -1.92
C CYS A 73 4.46 -7.03 -0.70
N ALA A 74 4.86 -8.29 -0.91
CA ALA A 74 5.18 -9.23 0.17
C ALA A 74 6.68 -9.23 0.55
N LEU A 75 7.56 -9.02 -0.43
CA LEU A 75 9.01 -9.05 -0.23
C LEU A 75 9.52 -7.90 0.65
N ILE A 76 9.03 -6.68 0.44
CA ILE A 76 9.49 -5.52 1.22
C ILE A 76 9.14 -5.65 2.72
N PRO A 77 7.90 -6.00 3.11
CA PRO A 77 7.57 -6.31 4.51
C PRO A 77 8.40 -7.45 5.08
N TYR A 78 8.73 -8.48 4.27
CA TYR A 78 9.60 -9.57 4.68
C TYR A 78 11.01 -9.11 4.99
N ILE A 79 11.63 -8.28 4.16
CA ILE A 79 12.96 -7.73 4.47
C ILE A 79 12.89 -6.86 5.73
N LEU A 80 11.82 -6.08 5.89
CA LEU A 80 11.62 -5.21 7.04
C LEU A 80 11.53 -5.99 8.36
N SER A 81 10.86 -7.13 8.40
CA SER A 81 10.71 -7.95 9.61
C SER A 81 12.01 -8.67 10.04
N LEU A 82 13.00 -8.77 9.14
CA LEU A 82 14.34 -9.24 9.49
C LEU A 82 15.13 -8.20 10.30
N ASN A 83 14.70 -6.94 10.31
CA ASN A 83 15.40 -5.88 11.02
C ASN A 83 15.14 -5.95 12.54
N PRO A 84 16.20 -5.97 13.38
CA PRO A 84 16.05 -6.04 14.84
C PRO A 84 15.20 -4.92 15.46
N TRP A 85 15.17 -3.74 14.85
CA TRP A 85 14.36 -2.62 15.30
C TRP A 85 12.86 -2.95 15.22
N TRP A 86 12.42 -3.57 14.13
CA TRP A 86 11.04 -4.00 13.95
C TRP A 86 10.70 -5.22 14.80
N GLN A 87 11.65 -6.12 15.01
CA GLN A 87 11.50 -7.26 15.93
C GLN A 87 11.29 -6.80 17.36
N GLN A 88 11.96 -5.73 17.78
CA GLN A 88 11.76 -5.11 19.09
C GLN A 88 10.46 -4.31 19.16
N ARG A 89 10.07 -3.63 18.07
CA ARG A 89 8.87 -2.79 18.04
C ARG A 89 7.57 -3.57 18.11
N THR A 90 7.40 -4.64 17.32
CA THR A 90 6.13 -5.37 17.21
C THR A 90 6.23 -6.86 17.53
N GLY A 91 7.35 -7.32 18.12
CA GLY A 91 7.58 -8.74 18.30
C GLY A 91 6.66 -9.40 19.33
N ILE A 92 6.10 -10.56 19.00
CA ILE A 92 5.37 -11.43 19.92
C ILE A 92 6.17 -12.71 20.10
N SER A 93 6.96 -12.80 21.18
CA SER A 93 7.74 -13.99 21.62
C SER A 93 8.58 -14.70 20.53
N ASN A 94 9.91 -14.73 20.70
CA ASN A 94 10.93 -15.26 19.76
C ASN A 94 11.45 -14.32 18.66
N LYS A 95 11.63 -13.03 18.95
CA LYS A 95 12.39 -12.08 18.10
C LYS A 95 11.86 -11.92 16.66
N LEU A 96 10.60 -12.23 16.37
CA LEU A 96 10.02 -12.04 15.05
C LEU A 96 9.01 -10.90 15.06
N THR A 97 9.13 -9.95 14.13
CA THR A 97 8.14 -8.89 13.89
C THR A 97 6.79 -9.53 13.61
N HIS A 98 5.75 -9.08 14.32
CA HIS A 98 4.39 -9.51 14.03
C HIS A 98 3.90 -8.86 12.74
N VAL A 99 3.75 -9.67 11.69
CA VAL A 99 3.26 -9.23 10.37
C VAL A 99 1.98 -9.98 10.04
N ARG A 100 0.90 -9.26 9.69
CA ARG A 100 -0.38 -9.83 9.24
C ARG A 100 -0.55 -9.61 7.76
N LEU A 101 -1.02 -10.62 7.03
CA LEU A 101 -1.30 -10.50 5.60
C LEU A 101 -2.80 -10.48 5.34
N MET A 102 -3.27 -9.39 4.75
CA MET A 102 -4.66 -9.13 4.41
C MET A 102 -4.82 -9.28 2.91
N LEU A 103 -5.64 -10.24 2.48
CA LEU A 103 -6.01 -10.44 1.08
C LEU A 103 -7.43 -9.93 0.88
N VAL A 104 -7.62 -9.01 -0.07
CA VAL A 104 -8.97 -8.56 -0.45
C VAL A 104 -9.45 -9.41 -1.62
N ALA A 105 -10.57 -10.10 -1.41
CA ALA A 105 -11.20 -10.88 -2.45
C ALA A 105 -12.46 -10.17 -2.94
N GLU A 106 -12.51 -9.81 -4.22
CA GLU A 106 -13.79 -9.59 -4.88
C GLU A 106 -14.40 -10.96 -5.23
N LYS A 107 -15.74 -11.07 -5.19
CA LYS A 107 -16.42 -12.34 -5.46
C LYS A 107 -15.98 -12.82 -6.86
N GLU A 108 -15.37 -14.01 -6.90
CA GLU A 108 -14.84 -14.76 -8.08
C GLU A 108 -13.30 -14.90 -8.23
N ASP A 109 -12.46 -14.47 -7.27
CA ASP A 109 -10.99 -14.55 -7.44
C ASP A 109 -10.26 -15.70 -6.71
N ALA A 110 -10.83 -16.91 -6.71
CA ALA A 110 -10.16 -18.10 -6.14
C ALA A 110 -8.79 -18.37 -6.79
N LYS A 111 -8.64 -18.05 -8.09
CA LYS A 111 -7.39 -18.21 -8.83
C LYS A 111 -6.32 -17.22 -8.36
N GLN A 112 -6.68 -15.97 -8.11
CA GLN A 112 -5.74 -14.95 -7.65
C GLN A 112 -5.23 -15.26 -6.23
N ILE A 113 -6.13 -15.67 -5.34
CA ILE A 113 -5.77 -16.14 -3.99
C ILE A 113 -4.82 -17.34 -4.07
N ALA A 114 -5.07 -18.30 -4.97
CA ALA A 114 -4.19 -19.45 -5.17
C ALA A 114 -2.80 -19.05 -5.69
N THR A 115 -2.72 -18.08 -6.61
CA THR A 115 -1.44 -17.53 -7.10
C THR A 115 -0.66 -16.87 -5.98
N ILE A 116 -1.29 -15.95 -5.24
CA ILE A 116 -0.68 -15.24 -4.10
C ILE A 116 -0.21 -16.26 -3.04
N THR A 117 -1.06 -17.22 -2.69
CA THR A 117 -0.71 -18.28 -1.73
C THR A 117 0.49 -19.11 -2.20
N SER A 118 0.60 -19.40 -3.50
CA SER A 118 1.74 -20.11 -4.07
C SER A 118 3.02 -19.28 -4.01
N MET A 119 2.94 -17.98 -4.30
CA MET A 119 4.06 -17.05 -4.17
C MET A 119 4.56 -16.97 -2.73
N LEU A 120 3.65 -16.81 -1.77
CA LEU A 120 3.99 -16.75 -0.33
C LEU A 120 4.76 -17.99 0.12
N LYS A 121 4.34 -19.19 -0.31
CA LYS A 121 5.07 -20.44 -0.04
C LYS A 121 6.50 -20.42 -0.60
N MET A 122 6.69 -19.85 -1.79
CA MET A 122 8.03 -19.74 -2.40
C MET A 122 8.94 -18.78 -1.64
N PHE A 123 8.40 -17.69 -1.07
CA PHE A 123 9.17 -16.74 -0.26
C PHE A 123 9.60 -17.31 1.11
N ARG A 124 9.12 -18.49 1.52
CA ARG A 124 9.42 -19.12 2.83
C ARG A 124 9.18 -18.17 4.00
N ILE A 125 8.12 -17.37 3.92
CA ILE A 125 7.79 -16.36 4.92
C ILE A 125 7.31 -17.06 6.22
N PRO A 126 7.98 -16.87 7.36
CA PRO A 126 7.67 -17.65 8.56
C PRO A 126 6.35 -17.26 9.27
N TRP A 127 5.71 -16.16 8.89
CA TRP A 127 4.41 -15.70 9.43
C TRP A 127 3.23 -15.94 8.48
N LEU A 128 3.32 -16.97 7.62
CA LEU A 128 2.28 -17.32 6.65
C LEU A 128 0.97 -17.82 7.28
N ASP A 129 0.97 -18.09 8.59
CA ASP A 129 -0.19 -18.66 9.28
C ASP A 129 -1.27 -17.61 9.63
N ASP A 130 -0.96 -16.30 9.51
CA ASP A 130 -1.90 -15.19 9.79
C ASP A 130 -2.32 -14.47 8.50
N ILE A 131 -2.92 -15.23 7.58
CA ILE A 131 -3.57 -14.69 6.38
C ILE A 131 -5.05 -14.49 6.67
N LYS A 132 -5.51 -13.25 6.56
CA LYS A 132 -6.92 -12.90 6.69
C LYS A 132 -7.50 -12.48 5.35
N GLN A 133 -8.55 -13.17 4.93
CA GLN A 133 -9.34 -12.79 3.76
C GLN A 133 -10.37 -11.73 4.16
N CYS A 134 -10.43 -10.67 3.37
CA CYS A 134 -11.28 -9.51 3.57
C CYS A 134 -12.25 -9.35 2.39
N THR A 135 -13.49 -8.97 2.69
CA THR A 135 -14.53 -8.72 1.68
C THR A 135 -14.86 -7.24 1.66
N LEU A 136 -14.95 -6.66 0.46
CA LEU A 136 -15.35 -5.27 0.31
C LEU A 136 -16.85 -5.08 0.59
N GLY A 137 -17.16 -3.99 1.29
CA GLY A 137 -18.53 -3.59 1.59
C GLY A 137 -19.27 -2.95 0.40
N GLU A 138 -20.49 -2.49 0.66
CA GLU A 138 -21.32 -1.81 -0.34
C GLU A 138 -20.86 -0.37 -0.58
N THR A 139 -21.25 0.19 -1.74
CA THR A 139 -20.96 1.59 -2.07
C THR A 139 -21.83 2.52 -1.22
N THR A 140 -21.22 3.53 -0.59
CA THR A 140 -21.94 4.51 0.23
C THR A 140 -22.14 5.84 -0.52
N GLY A 141 -23.08 6.65 -0.04
CA GLY A 141 -23.31 8.01 -0.59
C GLY A 141 -22.09 8.92 -0.50
N GLU A 142 -21.30 8.78 0.57
CA GLU A 142 -20.04 9.52 0.78
C GLU A 142 -19.01 9.20 -0.31
N MET A 143 -18.93 7.94 -0.75
CA MET A 143 -18.02 7.56 -1.82
C MET A 143 -18.37 8.23 -3.15
N LEU A 144 -19.67 8.36 -3.44
CA LEU A 144 -20.18 9.06 -4.62
C LEU A 144 -19.94 10.57 -4.54
N GLU A 145 -20.05 11.16 -3.34
CA GLU A 145 -19.78 12.58 -3.11
C GLU A 145 -18.28 12.91 -3.22
N ASN A 146 -17.41 12.04 -2.71
CA ASN A 146 -15.97 12.13 -2.89
C ASN A 146 -15.62 12.20 -4.39
N TYR A 147 -16.16 11.27 -5.19
CA TYR A 147 -15.94 11.26 -6.63
C TYR A 147 -16.34 12.62 -7.25
N LYS A 148 -17.56 13.12 -6.97
CA LYS A 148 -18.03 14.41 -7.50
C LYS A 148 -17.13 15.58 -7.11
N THR A 149 -16.53 15.53 -5.93
CA THR A 149 -15.68 16.61 -5.40
C THR A 149 -14.34 16.70 -6.14
N TYR A 150 -13.72 15.55 -6.42
CA TYR A 150 -12.35 15.49 -6.93
C TYR A 150 -12.24 15.21 -8.44
N SER A 151 -13.30 14.73 -9.09
CA SER A 151 -13.35 14.40 -10.53
C SER A 151 -13.52 15.62 -11.46
N LYS A 152 -13.01 16.80 -11.09
CA LYS A 152 -13.32 18.09 -11.75
C LYS A 152 -12.98 18.11 -13.23
N ARG A 153 -11.96 17.36 -13.66
CA ARG A 153 -11.51 17.25 -15.06
C ARG A 153 -11.92 15.95 -15.73
N ASP A 154 -12.62 15.06 -15.02
CA ASP A 154 -13.02 13.79 -15.58
C ASP A 154 -14.16 14.00 -16.56
N LYS A 155 -13.97 13.56 -17.81
CA LYS A 155 -15.10 13.31 -18.73
C LYS A 155 -15.85 12.08 -18.23
N VAL A 156 -16.54 12.19 -17.08
CA VAL A 156 -17.30 11.17 -16.33
C VAL A 156 -17.17 9.77 -16.94
N LYS A 157 -16.03 9.11 -16.70
CA LYS A 157 -15.80 7.75 -17.16
C LYS A 157 -16.30 6.79 -16.10
N LYS A 158 -17.15 5.84 -16.49
CA LYS A 158 -17.63 4.76 -15.62
C LYS A 158 -16.48 4.07 -14.88
N GLU A 159 -15.35 3.86 -15.57
CA GLU A 159 -14.14 3.27 -14.99
C GLU A 159 -13.56 4.09 -13.81
N ALA A 160 -13.52 5.43 -13.91
CA ALA A 160 -12.98 6.28 -12.84
C ALA A 160 -13.86 6.21 -11.59
N GLN A 161 -15.18 6.16 -11.79
CA GLN A 161 -16.13 5.96 -10.71
C GLN A 161 -15.98 4.58 -10.06
N GLU A 162 -15.91 3.51 -10.85
CA GLU A 162 -15.71 2.13 -10.35
C GLU A 162 -14.41 2.02 -9.54
N LYS A 163 -13.31 2.62 -10.00
CA LYS A 163 -12.05 2.67 -9.25
C LYS A 163 -12.14 3.48 -7.97
N ASN A 164 -12.84 4.61 -8.00
CA ASN A 164 -13.06 5.39 -6.80
C ASN A 164 -13.84 4.58 -5.76
N GLU A 165 -14.93 3.93 -6.15
CA GLU A 165 -15.70 3.06 -5.26
C GLU A 165 -14.84 1.92 -4.68
N HIS A 166 -14.04 1.26 -5.51
CA HIS A 166 -13.12 0.21 -5.07
C HIS A 166 -12.13 0.72 -4.01
N TRP A 167 -11.39 1.81 -4.30
CA TRP A 167 -10.36 2.31 -3.39
C TRP A 167 -10.92 2.87 -2.08
N LEU A 168 -12.11 3.46 -2.10
CA LEU A 168 -12.77 3.93 -0.87
C LEU A 168 -13.30 2.76 -0.03
N LYS A 169 -13.77 1.67 -0.65
CA LYS A 169 -14.12 0.44 0.08
C LYS A 169 -12.89 -0.20 0.71
N VAL A 170 -11.77 -0.25 -0.02
CA VAL A 170 -10.48 -0.71 0.50
C VAL A 170 -10.04 0.16 1.68
N ALA A 171 -10.10 1.49 1.54
CA ALA A 171 -9.77 2.41 2.64
C ALA A 171 -10.63 2.16 3.89
N SER A 172 -11.95 1.97 3.71
CA SER A 172 -12.87 1.68 4.81
C SER A 172 -12.49 0.42 5.59
N ILE A 173 -12.17 -0.68 4.90
CA ILE A 173 -11.82 -1.93 5.59
C ILE A 173 -10.43 -1.86 6.23
N ILE A 174 -9.47 -1.17 5.59
CA ILE A 174 -8.15 -0.89 6.16
C ILE A 174 -8.27 -0.07 7.45
N LYS A 175 -9.16 0.92 7.47
CA LYS A 175 -9.45 1.72 8.67
C LYS A 175 -9.96 0.85 9.81
N GLN A 176 -10.87 -0.07 9.52
CA GLN A 176 -11.45 -0.96 10.52
C GLN A 176 -10.44 -1.97 11.08
N GLU A 177 -9.69 -2.62 10.19
CA GLU A 177 -8.87 -3.80 10.51
C GLU A 177 -7.44 -3.47 10.96
N SER A 178 -6.89 -2.35 10.46
CA SER A 178 -5.51 -1.93 10.72
C SER A 178 -5.42 -0.66 11.58
N LYS A 179 -6.45 -0.34 12.38
CA LYS A 179 -6.47 0.86 13.23
C LYS A 179 -5.28 0.95 14.21
N ASP A 180 -4.85 -0.20 14.75
CA ASP A 180 -3.80 -0.29 15.76
C ASP A 180 -2.42 -0.67 15.16
N ALA A 181 -2.33 -0.79 13.82
CA ALA A 181 -1.10 -1.19 13.15
C ALA A 181 0.02 -0.15 13.35
N ALA A 182 1.24 -0.63 13.60
CA ALA A 182 2.44 0.18 13.71
C ALA A 182 2.93 0.75 12.36
N LEU A 183 2.62 0.03 11.28
CA LEU A 183 2.88 0.37 9.88
C LEU A 183 1.97 -0.47 8.98
N VAL A 184 1.49 0.12 7.90
CA VAL A 184 0.68 -0.58 6.90
C VAL A 184 1.35 -0.52 5.54
N PHE A 185 1.51 -1.68 4.91
CA PHE A 185 1.85 -1.81 3.51
C PHE A 185 0.57 -2.02 2.70
N ILE A 186 0.44 -1.33 1.56
CA ILE A 186 -0.74 -1.44 0.69
C ILE A 186 -0.26 -1.52 -0.75
N THR A 187 -0.94 -2.29 -1.60
CA THR A 187 -0.73 -2.18 -3.03
C THR A 187 -1.08 -0.77 -3.53
N LEU A 188 -0.12 -0.07 -4.13
CA LEU A 188 -0.29 1.28 -4.66
C LEU A 188 -1.35 1.30 -5.78
N PRO A 189 -2.37 2.17 -5.71
CA PRO A 189 -3.29 2.42 -6.82
C PRO A 189 -2.55 2.80 -8.09
N TYR A 190 -2.91 2.19 -9.22
CA TYR A 190 -2.36 2.57 -10.52
C TYR A 190 -3.05 3.85 -11.03
N PRO A 191 -2.30 4.94 -11.31
CA PRO A 191 -2.86 6.16 -11.86
C PRO A 191 -3.29 5.93 -13.32
N VAL A 192 -4.60 5.85 -13.55
CA VAL A 192 -5.14 5.64 -14.91
C VAL A 192 -5.05 6.94 -15.70
N PRO A 193 -4.59 6.89 -16.97
CA PRO A 193 -4.60 8.05 -17.85
C PRO A 193 -5.98 8.70 -17.96
N GLY A 194 -6.04 10.00 -17.69
CA GLY A 194 -7.26 10.78 -17.81
C GLY A 194 -8.20 10.70 -16.60
N ILE A 195 -7.73 10.18 -15.46
CA ILE A 195 -8.32 10.44 -14.15
C ILE A 195 -7.70 11.73 -13.59
N ASP A 196 -8.52 12.58 -12.96
CA ASP A 196 -8.08 13.80 -12.29
C ASP A 196 -7.02 13.46 -11.22
N PRO A 197 -5.82 14.06 -11.28
CA PRO A 197 -4.78 13.86 -10.27
C PRO A 197 -5.26 14.09 -8.83
N SER A 198 -6.23 15.00 -8.64
CA SER A 198 -6.82 15.27 -7.32
C SER A 198 -7.65 14.09 -6.80
N LEU A 199 -8.35 13.38 -7.69
CA LEU A 199 -9.09 12.16 -7.34
C LEU A 199 -8.12 11.03 -6.98
N TYR A 200 -7.02 10.89 -7.73
CA TYR A 200 -5.99 9.93 -7.38
C TYR A 200 -5.37 10.22 -6.00
N MET A 201 -5.06 11.49 -5.72
CA MET A 201 -4.55 11.90 -4.41
C MET A 201 -5.57 11.64 -3.29
N SER A 202 -6.87 11.84 -3.54
CA SER A 202 -7.90 11.55 -2.53
C SER A 202 -7.91 10.07 -2.14
N TRP A 203 -7.63 9.16 -3.08
CA TRP A 203 -7.48 7.74 -2.77
C TRP A 203 -6.27 7.48 -1.87
N LEU A 204 -5.12 8.09 -2.19
CA LEU A 204 -3.93 7.97 -1.33
C LEU A 204 -4.20 8.53 0.07
N ASP A 205 -4.94 9.64 0.18
CA ASP A 205 -5.32 10.24 1.46
C ASP A 205 -6.23 9.30 2.25
N SER A 206 -7.26 8.72 1.62
CA SER A 206 -8.18 7.78 2.27
C SER A 206 -7.49 6.48 2.70
N LEU A 207 -6.54 5.97 1.92
CA LEU A 207 -5.82 4.73 2.25
C LEU A 207 -4.84 4.90 3.41
N SER A 208 -4.17 6.05 3.50
CA SER A 208 -3.21 6.31 4.59
C SER A 208 -3.83 6.90 5.84
N GLU A 209 -4.92 7.67 5.69
CA GLU A 209 -5.46 8.57 6.72
C GLU A 209 -4.33 9.22 7.53
N ASP A 210 -4.33 9.02 8.85
CA ASP A 210 -3.35 9.57 9.79
C ASP A 210 -2.33 8.51 10.27
N ARG A 211 -2.16 7.41 9.53
CA ARG A 211 -1.33 6.26 9.96
C ARG A 211 -0.10 6.09 9.08
N PRO A 212 1.06 5.66 9.63
CA PRO A 212 2.23 5.29 8.84
C PRO A 212 1.87 4.25 7.78
N THR A 213 2.04 4.63 6.52
CA THR A 213 1.60 3.82 5.38
C THR A 213 2.64 3.85 4.28
N VAL A 214 2.97 2.68 3.74
CA VAL A 214 3.82 2.53 2.56
C VAL A 214 3.00 1.86 1.47
N MET A 215 2.77 2.58 0.39
CA MET A 215 2.05 2.07 -0.77
C MET A 215 3.07 1.67 -1.83
N LEU A 216 3.04 0.44 -2.30
CA LEU A 216 3.98 -0.01 -3.33
C LEU A 216 3.31 -0.86 -4.41
N ARG A 217 3.89 -0.84 -5.60
CA ARG A 217 3.52 -1.74 -6.68
C ARG A 217 4.76 -2.06 -7.50
N GLY A 218 5.05 -3.35 -7.65
CA GLY A 218 6.10 -3.86 -8.52
C GLY A 218 5.80 -3.65 -10.00
N ASN A 219 6.77 -4.03 -10.86
CA ASN A 219 6.65 -3.94 -12.32
C ASN A 219 6.02 -5.21 -12.95
N ASN A 220 5.38 -6.07 -12.15
CA ASN A 220 4.83 -7.37 -12.53
C ASN A 220 5.88 -8.39 -13.02
N GLU A 221 7.17 -8.12 -12.86
CA GLU A 221 8.20 -9.15 -13.00
C GLU A 221 8.37 -9.87 -11.66
N ASN A 222 8.46 -11.20 -11.71
CA ASN A 222 8.64 -12.00 -10.50
C ASN A 222 9.93 -11.60 -9.79
N VAL A 223 9.82 -11.13 -8.54
CA VAL A 223 10.98 -10.76 -7.74
C VAL A 223 11.78 -11.99 -7.25
N LEU A 224 11.22 -13.19 -7.41
CA LEU A 224 11.91 -14.46 -7.20
C LEU A 224 12.65 -14.87 -8.48
N THR A 225 13.98 -14.72 -8.47
CA THR A 225 14.85 -15.26 -9.51
C THR A 225 15.39 -16.61 -9.07
N PHE A 226 15.11 -17.66 -9.85
CA PHE A 226 15.67 -18.99 -9.62
C PHE A 226 17.08 -19.05 -10.20
N TYR A 227 18.08 -19.27 -9.36
CA TYR A 227 19.37 -19.77 -9.81
C TYR A 227 19.32 -21.29 -9.71
N LEU A 228 19.36 -21.96 -10.86
CA LEU A 228 19.68 -23.37 -10.91
C LEU A 228 21.20 -23.46 -10.79
N GLU A 229 21.71 -23.92 -9.65
CA GLU A 229 23.08 -24.45 -9.54
C GLU A 229 23.10 -25.91 -10.02
#